data_AF-A0A7S6LWC5-F1
#
_entry.id   AF-A0A7S6LWC5-F1
#
_cell.length_a   1.000
_cell.length_b   1.000
_cell.length_c   1.000
_cell.angle_alpha   90.00
_cell.angle_beta   90.00
_cell.angle_gamma   90.00
#
_symmetry.space_group_name_H-M   'P 1'
#
loop_
_entity.id
_entity.type
_entity.pdbx_description
1 polymer ?
#
loop_
_entity_poly.entity_id
_entity_poly.type
_entity_poly.pdbx_seq_one_letter_code
_entity_poly.pdbx_strand_id
1 'polypeptide(L)'
;MNEFKKLVNFANSYELAGKSYGAEQWLSILFSRFASLKYKDKWIKAGTFEGTDLRPMTLSRIVNATIWYEQNILASLKLHDQYAQDIVNHSFSEEFAIDHSAIWREVMNRSGYLDSVYFAIDYFISQMIKIHGVALSRQNKASNFLSLLRHFSMETAGSTKQEIVSEIRLHLPTSMGTSRSALVEQSDSMVPFQKSFEYLTLIRNSLHNNGFANKTMNDLVIGPFEYKGIVKNQSLQCMGIPNLVVLILQMVNCIEQLCERSVAEITAPQNDPHLEFMKSRLGFYP
;
A
#
# COMPACT_ATOMS: atom_id res chain seq x y z
N MET A 1 16.87 -10.97 24.12
CA MET A 1 16.05 -9.74 23.95
C MET A 1 16.68 -8.66 23.04
N ASN A 2 17.97 -8.33 23.17
CA ASN A 2 18.58 -7.22 22.39
C ASN A 2 18.86 -7.56 20.91
N GLU A 3 19.16 -8.82 20.58
CA GLU A 3 19.42 -9.25 19.20
C GLU A 3 18.14 -9.40 18.37
N PHE A 4 17.07 -9.92 18.98
CA PHE A 4 15.78 -10.02 18.31
C PHE A 4 15.24 -8.65 17.90
N LYS A 5 15.17 -7.67 18.81
CA LYS A 5 14.71 -6.32 18.47
C LYS A 5 15.55 -5.69 17.35
N LYS A 6 16.86 -5.99 17.30
CA LYS A 6 17.74 -5.57 16.20
C LYS A 6 17.38 -6.25 14.89
N LEU A 7 17.15 -7.55 14.87
CA LEU A 7 16.76 -8.31 13.67
C LEU A 7 15.40 -7.84 13.11
N VAL A 8 14.45 -7.57 14.00
CA VAL A 8 13.12 -7.04 13.65
C VAL A 8 13.23 -5.65 13.05
N ASN A 9 14.00 -4.78 13.71
CA ASN A 9 14.23 -3.44 13.20
C ASN A 9 14.95 -3.51 11.85
N PHE A 10 15.95 -4.38 11.72
CA PHE A 10 16.69 -4.61 10.47
C PHE A 10 15.76 -5.06 9.33
N ALA A 11 14.96 -6.10 9.53
CA ALA A 11 14.04 -6.65 8.52
C ALA A 11 12.94 -5.67 8.10
N ASN A 12 12.64 -4.68 8.95
CA ASN A 12 11.70 -3.61 8.68
C ASN A 12 12.37 -2.29 8.31
N SER A 13 13.69 -2.31 8.13
CA SER A 13 14.45 -1.10 7.86
C SER A 13 14.97 -1.00 6.44
N TYR A 14 15.34 0.22 6.09
CA TYR A 14 16.07 0.52 4.88
C TYR A 14 17.16 1.53 5.16
N GLU A 15 18.29 1.38 4.49
CA GLU A 15 19.46 2.24 4.67
C GLU A 15 19.40 3.44 3.73
N LEU A 16 19.36 4.64 4.31
CA LEU A 16 19.54 5.90 3.57
C LEU A 16 20.67 6.69 4.20
N ALA A 17 21.61 7.16 3.37
CA ALA A 17 22.77 7.95 3.81
C ALA A 17 23.55 7.28 4.97
N GLY A 18 23.71 5.95 4.92
CA GLY A 18 24.39 5.18 5.97
C GLY A 18 23.62 5.06 7.29
N LYS A 19 22.34 5.41 7.32
CA LYS A 19 21.45 5.25 8.48
C LYS A 19 20.31 4.30 8.15
N SER A 20 20.06 3.34 9.05
CA SER A 20 18.92 2.43 8.97
C SER A 20 17.67 3.05 9.61
N TYR A 21 16.56 3.04 8.88
CA TYR A 21 15.27 3.56 9.32
C TYR A 21 14.20 2.48 9.32
N GLY A 22 13.49 2.30 10.44
CA GLY A 22 12.48 1.26 10.61
C GLY A 22 11.09 1.61 10.06
N ALA A 23 10.15 0.68 10.24
CA ALA A 23 8.78 0.79 9.73
C ALA A 23 8.08 2.09 10.15
N GLU A 24 8.19 2.50 11.42
CA GLU A 24 7.56 3.72 11.94
C GLU A 24 7.89 4.95 11.09
N GLN A 25 9.18 5.17 10.78
CA GLN A 25 9.57 6.34 9.98
C GLN A 25 9.05 6.24 8.54
N TRP A 26 9.01 5.03 7.96
CA TRP A 26 8.43 4.83 6.62
C TRP A 26 6.91 5.03 6.59
N LEU A 27 6.18 4.55 7.60
CA LEU A 27 4.73 4.76 7.71
C LEU A 27 4.40 6.23 7.95
N SER A 28 5.27 6.99 8.62
CA SER A 28 5.09 8.44 8.80
C SER A 28 5.02 9.22 7.47
N ILE A 29 5.66 8.72 6.40
CA ILE A 29 5.55 9.29 5.06
C ILE A 29 4.12 9.11 4.53
N LEU A 30 3.53 7.91 4.68
CA LEU A 30 2.13 7.66 4.31
C LEU A 30 1.18 8.52 5.13
N PHE A 31 1.37 8.61 6.46
CA PHE A 31 0.52 9.46 7.30
C PHE A 31 0.61 10.94 6.92
N SER A 32 1.82 11.43 6.61
CA SER A 32 2.02 12.80 6.12
C SER A 32 1.38 13.02 4.75
N ARG A 33 1.40 12.00 3.88
CA ARG A 33 0.69 12.04 2.61
C ARG A 33 -0.83 12.04 2.78
N PHE A 34 -1.36 11.23 3.69
CA PHE A 34 -2.79 11.20 4.02
C PHE A 34 -3.27 12.52 4.63
N ALA A 35 -2.42 13.18 5.43
CA ALA A 35 -2.70 14.50 5.97
C ALA A 35 -2.77 15.61 4.90
N SER A 36 -2.09 15.42 3.76
CA SER A 36 -1.99 16.37 2.65
C SER A 36 -2.85 16.00 1.43
N LEU A 37 -3.80 15.07 1.58
CA LEU A 37 -4.77 14.76 0.52
C LEU A 37 -5.44 16.06 0.05
N LYS A 38 -5.39 16.31 -1.27
CA LYS A 38 -5.72 17.62 -1.89
C LYS A 38 -7.09 18.18 -1.51
N TYR A 39 -8.00 17.33 -1.07
CA TYR A 39 -9.41 17.65 -0.90
C TYR A 39 -10.02 16.99 0.34
N LYS A 40 -9.22 16.87 1.41
CA LYS A 40 -9.62 16.26 2.69
C LYS A 40 -11.00 16.73 3.18
N ASP A 41 -11.33 18.01 3.00
CA ASP A 41 -12.59 18.61 3.45
C ASP A 41 -13.62 18.86 2.33
N LYS A 42 -13.20 18.90 1.05
CA LYS A 42 -14.06 19.32 -0.07
C LYS A 42 -14.85 18.16 -0.71
N TRP A 43 -14.35 16.93 -0.70
CA TRP A 43 -15.11 15.78 -1.24
C TRP A 43 -16.17 15.23 -0.29
N ILE A 44 -15.97 15.37 1.03
CA ILE A 44 -17.01 15.07 2.03
C ILE A 44 -18.26 15.93 1.78
N LYS A 45 -18.11 17.10 1.12
CA LYS A 45 -19.19 18.06 0.84
C LYS A 45 -19.57 18.20 -0.64
N ALA A 46 -18.83 17.59 -1.57
CA ALA A 46 -19.14 17.70 -2.99
C ALA A 46 -20.30 16.75 -3.33
N GLY A 47 -21.51 17.30 -3.53
CA GLY A 47 -22.76 16.59 -3.78
C GLY A 47 -22.81 15.67 -5.02
N THR A 48 -21.69 15.40 -5.66
CA THR A 48 -21.55 14.44 -6.77
C THR A 48 -21.51 12.98 -6.34
N PHE A 49 -21.25 12.69 -5.06
CA PHE A 49 -21.29 11.34 -4.47
C PHE A 49 -22.18 11.27 -3.21
N GLU A 50 -23.26 12.05 -3.17
CA GLU A 50 -24.20 12.00 -2.04
C GLU A 50 -24.83 10.60 -1.97
N GLY A 51 -24.27 9.74 -1.12
CA GLY A 51 -24.51 8.32 -1.14
C GLY A 51 -23.23 7.52 -1.28
N THR A 52 -22.59 7.47 -2.46
CA THR A 52 -21.49 6.55 -2.75
C THR A 52 -20.09 7.15 -2.52
N ASP A 53 -19.72 7.43 -1.26
CA ASP A 53 -18.44 8.09 -0.94
C ASP A 53 -17.20 7.16 -1.02
N LEU A 54 -16.87 6.73 -2.24
CA LEU A 54 -15.87 5.69 -2.51
C LEU A 54 -14.45 6.07 -2.12
N ARG A 55 -14.05 7.33 -2.31
CA ARG A 55 -12.66 7.77 -2.06
C ARG A 55 -12.36 7.93 -0.59
N PRO A 56 -13.10 8.74 0.20
CA PRO A 56 -12.92 8.82 1.65
C PRO A 56 -13.04 7.45 2.30
N MET A 57 -13.98 6.59 1.87
CA MET A 57 -14.04 5.23 2.40
C MET A 57 -12.81 4.39 2.04
N THR A 58 -12.32 4.45 0.80
CA THR A 58 -11.13 3.69 0.37
C THR A 58 -9.87 4.20 1.05
N LEU A 59 -9.63 5.50 1.03
CA LEU A 59 -8.47 6.12 1.67
C LEU A 59 -8.52 5.93 3.20
N SER A 60 -9.70 6.04 3.83
CA SER A 60 -9.89 5.72 5.26
C SER A 60 -9.56 4.26 5.56
N ARG A 61 -9.99 3.31 4.71
CA ARG A 61 -9.61 1.91 4.86
C ARG A 61 -8.10 1.69 4.74
N ILE A 62 -7.43 2.37 3.80
CA ILE A 62 -5.96 2.30 3.66
C ILE A 62 -5.26 2.91 4.88
N VAL A 63 -5.75 4.06 5.39
CA VAL A 63 -5.24 4.69 6.62
C VAL A 63 -5.42 3.74 7.81
N ASN A 64 -6.60 3.16 8.00
CA ASN A 64 -6.89 2.23 9.10
C ASN A 64 -6.04 0.96 9.01
N ALA A 65 -5.83 0.42 7.80
CA ALA A 65 -4.91 -0.69 7.59
C ALA A 65 -3.47 -0.33 7.99
N THR A 66 -3.06 0.91 7.71
CA THR A 66 -1.72 1.43 8.05
C THR A 66 -1.56 1.58 9.57
N ILE A 67 -2.58 2.12 10.26
CA ILE A 67 -2.62 2.21 11.73
C ILE A 67 -2.59 0.81 12.35
N TRP A 68 -3.40 -0.12 11.82
CA TRP A 68 -3.44 -1.50 12.28
C TRP A 68 -2.06 -2.17 12.15
N TYR A 69 -1.36 -1.95 11.03
CA TYR A 69 -0.03 -2.51 10.81
C TYR A 69 0.98 -1.95 11.82
N GLU A 70 0.98 -0.64 12.06
CA GLU A 70 1.82 0.01 13.07
C GLU A 70 1.57 -0.57 14.48
N GLN A 71 0.30 -0.69 14.87
CA GLN A 71 -0.11 -1.27 16.16
C GLN A 71 0.30 -2.75 16.27
N ASN A 72 0.13 -3.53 15.21
CA ASN A 72 0.44 -4.94 15.22
C ASN A 72 1.94 -5.23 15.26
N ILE A 73 2.78 -4.41 14.62
CA ILE A 73 4.24 -4.54 14.81
C ILE A 73 4.58 -4.43 16.30
N LEU A 74 3.98 -3.48 17.02
CA LEU A 74 4.23 -3.27 18.45
C LEU A 74 3.66 -4.42 19.31
N ALA A 75 2.42 -4.83 19.06
CA ALA A 75 1.76 -5.88 19.83
C ALA A 75 2.39 -7.26 19.62
N SER A 76 2.77 -7.58 18.37
CA SER A 76 3.34 -8.87 18.00
C SER A 76 4.75 -9.12 18.54
N LEU A 77 5.45 -8.08 19.04
CA LEU A 77 6.73 -8.25 19.75
C LEU A 77 6.57 -9.10 21.03
N LYS A 78 5.46 -8.94 21.77
CA LYS A 78 5.24 -9.69 23.02
C LYS A 78 4.87 -11.16 22.77
N LEU A 79 4.10 -11.42 21.71
CA LEU A 79 3.68 -12.76 21.32
C LEU A 79 4.84 -13.58 20.74
N HIS A 80 5.83 -12.89 20.14
CA HIS A 80 7.02 -13.53 19.60
C HIS A 80 7.86 -14.21 20.68
N ASP A 81 8.12 -13.55 21.82
CA ASP A 81 8.97 -14.11 22.87
C ASP A 81 8.41 -15.45 23.40
N GLN A 82 7.08 -15.53 23.54
CA GLN A 82 6.39 -16.78 23.91
C GLN A 82 6.55 -17.84 22.82
N TYR A 83 6.33 -17.48 21.55
CA TYR A 83 6.42 -18.43 20.43
C TYR A 83 7.85 -18.96 20.21
N ALA A 84 8.87 -18.10 20.35
CA ALA A 84 10.26 -18.52 20.29
C ALA A 84 10.60 -19.49 21.42
N GLN A 85 10.10 -19.23 22.64
CA GLN A 85 10.28 -20.15 23.77
C GLN A 85 9.58 -21.50 23.52
N ASP A 86 8.39 -21.49 22.92
CA ASP A 86 7.66 -22.72 22.57
C ASP A 86 8.44 -23.56 21.53
N ILE A 87 9.00 -22.92 20.50
CA ILE A 87 9.86 -23.60 19.52
C ILE A 87 11.10 -24.21 20.19
N VAL A 88 11.74 -23.48 21.09
CA VAL A 88 12.89 -24.00 21.88
C VAL A 88 12.46 -25.19 22.75
N ASN A 89 11.29 -25.11 23.38
CA ASN A 89 10.73 -26.21 24.18
C ASN A 89 10.43 -27.46 23.32
N HIS A 90 10.25 -27.29 22.01
CA HIS A 90 10.15 -28.37 21.02
C HIS A 90 11.51 -28.84 20.47
N SER A 91 12.62 -28.55 21.18
CA SER A 91 13.99 -29.01 20.86
C SER A 91 14.62 -28.41 19.61
N PHE A 92 14.08 -27.31 19.09
CA PHE A 92 14.77 -26.53 18.06
C PHE A 92 15.81 -25.60 18.70
N SER A 93 16.87 -25.25 17.97
CA SER A 93 17.89 -24.30 18.45
C SER A 93 17.29 -22.91 18.67
N GLU A 94 17.80 -22.18 19.67
CA GLU A 94 17.40 -20.79 19.94
C GLU A 94 17.57 -19.87 18.71
N GLU A 95 18.66 -20.03 17.96
CA GLU A 95 18.93 -19.27 16.73
C GLU A 95 17.79 -19.47 15.70
N PHE A 96 17.49 -20.73 15.37
CA PHE A 96 16.35 -21.07 14.51
C PHE A 96 15.04 -20.51 15.05
N ALA A 97 14.77 -20.64 16.35
CA ALA A 97 13.53 -20.17 16.96
C ALA A 97 13.37 -18.65 16.80
N ILE A 98 14.43 -17.88 17.05
CA ILE A 98 14.43 -16.43 16.95
C ILE A 98 14.23 -16.00 15.50
N ASP A 99 15.00 -16.56 14.57
CA ASP A 99 14.96 -16.22 13.16
C ASP A 99 13.62 -16.56 12.53
N HIS A 100 13.15 -17.79 12.75
CA HIS A 100 11.91 -18.28 12.17
C HIS A 100 10.70 -17.50 12.70
N SER A 101 10.67 -17.23 14.01
CA SER A 101 9.60 -16.46 14.62
C SER A 101 9.62 -14.99 14.16
N ALA A 102 10.81 -14.40 13.96
CA ALA A 102 10.94 -13.03 13.47
C ALA A 102 10.42 -12.89 12.03
N ILE A 103 10.83 -13.82 11.15
CA ILE A 103 10.44 -13.88 9.74
C ILE A 103 8.94 -14.16 9.63
N TRP A 104 8.43 -15.17 10.34
CA TRP A 104 7.02 -15.55 10.27
C TRP A 104 6.09 -14.41 10.70
N ARG A 105 6.40 -13.77 11.83
CA ARG A 105 5.63 -12.62 12.33
C ARG A 105 5.64 -11.46 11.35
N GLU A 106 6.78 -11.19 10.72
CA GLU A 106 6.90 -10.19 9.66
C GLU A 106 5.95 -10.54 8.50
N VAL A 107 6.09 -11.73 7.93
CA VAL A 107 5.30 -12.19 6.78
C VAL A 107 3.80 -12.07 7.06
N MET A 108 3.36 -12.48 8.25
CA MET A 108 1.97 -12.40 8.67
C MET A 108 1.47 -10.96 8.79
N ASN A 109 2.24 -10.07 9.43
CA ASN A 109 1.87 -8.66 9.56
C ASN A 109 1.79 -7.98 8.18
N ARG A 110 2.77 -8.21 7.29
CA ARG A 110 2.76 -7.66 5.93
C ARG A 110 1.63 -8.22 5.09
N SER A 111 1.33 -9.52 5.21
CA SER A 111 0.21 -10.14 4.47
C SER A 111 -1.13 -9.53 4.87
N GLY A 112 -1.42 -9.42 6.17
CA GLY A 112 -2.66 -8.81 6.64
C GLY A 112 -2.81 -7.34 6.24
N TYR A 113 -1.70 -6.58 6.28
CA TYR A 113 -1.68 -5.19 5.84
C TYR A 113 -1.93 -5.07 4.33
N LEU A 114 -1.18 -5.83 3.52
CA LEU A 114 -1.30 -5.84 2.07
C LEU A 114 -2.67 -6.28 1.60
N ASP A 115 -3.27 -7.29 2.23
CA ASP A 115 -4.64 -7.69 1.92
C ASP A 115 -5.63 -6.56 2.17
N SER A 116 -5.54 -5.92 3.32
CA SER A 116 -6.44 -4.82 3.69
C SER A 116 -6.34 -3.65 2.70
N VAL A 117 -5.12 -3.26 2.32
CA VAL A 117 -4.88 -2.21 1.32
C VAL A 117 -5.36 -2.63 -0.07
N TYR A 118 -5.03 -3.85 -0.50
CA TYR A 118 -5.44 -4.37 -1.81
C TYR A 118 -6.95 -4.42 -1.93
N PHE A 119 -7.68 -4.92 -0.92
CA PHE A 119 -9.14 -4.99 -0.94
C PHE A 119 -9.79 -3.61 -0.96
N ALA A 120 -9.21 -2.61 -0.28
CA ALA A 120 -9.69 -1.24 -0.36
C ALA A 120 -9.61 -0.72 -1.82
N ILE A 121 -8.46 -0.93 -2.47
CA ILE A 121 -8.22 -0.52 -3.86
C ILE A 121 -9.14 -1.30 -4.83
N ASP A 122 -9.23 -2.62 -4.68
CA ASP A 122 -10.06 -3.48 -5.54
C ASP A 122 -11.55 -3.12 -5.44
N TYR A 123 -12.01 -2.82 -4.23
CA TYR A 123 -13.36 -2.31 -4.01
C TYR A 123 -13.57 -0.97 -4.72
N PHE A 124 -12.64 -0.02 -4.58
CA PHE A 124 -12.70 1.27 -5.27
C PHE A 124 -12.83 1.09 -6.79
N ILE A 125 -11.95 0.30 -7.40
CA ILE A 125 -11.96 0.01 -8.85
C ILE A 125 -13.31 -0.58 -9.26
N SER A 126 -13.81 -1.55 -8.51
CA SER A 126 -15.06 -2.23 -8.82
C SER A 126 -16.27 -1.29 -8.76
N GLN A 127 -16.29 -0.37 -7.81
CA GLN A 127 -17.38 0.61 -7.70
C GLN A 127 -17.28 1.70 -8.76
N MET A 128 -16.08 2.18 -9.08
CA MET A 128 -15.89 3.14 -10.17
C MET A 128 -16.36 2.56 -11.52
N ILE A 129 -16.02 1.30 -11.81
CA ILE A 129 -16.52 0.59 -12.99
C ILE A 129 -18.05 0.56 -13.03
N LYS A 130 -18.69 0.28 -11.87
CA LYS A 130 -20.15 0.22 -11.76
C LYS A 130 -20.80 1.58 -12.00
N ILE A 131 -20.30 2.63 -11.35
CA ILE A 131 -20.84 4.00 -11.46
C ILE A 131 -20.81 4.47 -12.91
N HIS A 132 -19.71 4.21 -13.61
CA HIS A 132 -19.47 4.70 -14.97
C HIS A 132 -19.86 3.73 -16.08
N GLY A 133 -20.48 2.58 -15.73
CA GLY A 133 -20.92 1.59 -16.72
C GLY A 133 -19.78 1.04 -17.59
N VAL A 134 -18.55 0.96 -17.06
CA VAL A 134 -17.37 0.58 -17.83
C VAL A 134 -17.47 -0.89 -18.29
N ALA A 135 -17.32 -1.13 -19.59
CA ALA A 135 -17.32 -2.46 -20.15
C ALA A 135 -16.13 -3.30 -19.62
N LEU A 136 -16.47 -4.40 -18.95
CA LEU A 136 -15.49 -5.32 -18.38
C LEU A 136 -14.92 -6.26 -19.44
N SER A 137 -13.60 -6.41 -19.44
CA SER A 137 -12.93 -7.51 -20.17
C SER A 137 -13.16 -8.89 -19.53
N ARG A 138 -13.58 -8.94 -18.25
CA ARG A 138 -13.89 -10.14 -17.43
C ARG A 138 -12.77 -11.18 -17.29
N GLN A 139 -11.54 -10.89 -17.73
CA GLN A 139 -10.43 -11.86 -17.69
C GLN A 139 -9.74 -11.93 -16.32
N ASN A 140 -9.41 -10.80 -15.69
CA ASN A 140 -8.85 -10.74 -14.33
C ASN A 140 -8.94 -9.32 -13.72
N LYS A 141 -8.50 -9.16 -12.46
CA LYS A 141 -8.55 -7.87 -11.75
C LYS A 141 -7.70 -6.77 -12.40
N ALA A 142 -6.50 -7.10 -12.89
CA ALA A 142 -5.64 -6.15 -13.58
C ALA A 142 -6.25 -5.67 -14.91
N SER A 143 -6.92 -6.56 -15.65
CA SER A 143 -7.61 -6.19 -16.89
C SER A 143 -8.85 -5.33 -16.64
N ASN A 144 -9.55 -5.52 -15.50
CA ASN A 144 -10.65 -4.64 -15.10
C ASN A 144 -10.13 -3.24 -14.74
N PHE A 145 -9.01 -3.16 -14.03
CA PHE A 145 -8.37 -1.88 -13.75
C PHE A 145 -7.93 -1.16 -15.03
N LEU A 146 -7.35 -1.88 -15.99
CA LEU A 146 -7.01 -1.31 -17.29
C LEU A 146 -8.24 -0.80 -18.06
N SER A 147 -9.36 -1.52 -18.03
CA SER A 147 -10.63 -1.04 -18.60
C SER A 147 -11.06 0.30 -17.97
N LEU A 148 -10.94 0.43 -16.65
CA LEU A 148 -11.25 1.67 -15.94
C LEU A 148 -10.29 2.81 -16.33
N LEU A 149 -8.98 2.54 -16.39
CA LEU A 149 -8.00 3.53 -16.80
C LEU A 149 -8.27 4.02 -18.23
N ARG A 150 -8.57 3.12 -19.18
CA ARG A 150 -8.92 3.48 -20.56
C ARG A 150 -10.17 4.34 -20.65
N HIS A 151 -11.18 4.04 -19.85
CA HIS A 151 -12.40 4.85 -19.81
C HIS A 151 -12.10 6.32 -19.51
N PHE A 152 -11.22 6.59 -18.54
CA PHE A 152 -10.80 7.95 -18.21
C PHE A 152 -9.59 8.47 -19.00
N SER A 153 -9.18 7.79 -20.09
CA SER A 153 -7.99 8.13 -20.87
C SER A 153 -6.70 8.19 -20.03
N MET A 154 -6.55 7.26 -19.10
CA MET A 154 -5.46 7.14 -18.13
C MET A 154 -4.59 5.89 -18.34
N GLU A 155 -4.72 5.16 -19.44
CA GLU A 155 -3.94 3.93 -19.69
C GLU A 155 -2.42 4.14 -19.65
N THR A 156 -1.97 5.32 -20.09
CA THR A 156 -0.57 5.75 -20.06
C THR A 156 -0.29 6.70 -18.91
N ALA A 157 -1.25 6.96 -18.01
CA ALA A 157 -1.04 7.84 -16.86
C ALA A 157 -0.16 7.15 -15.79
N GLY A 158 0.64 7.97 -15.13
CA GLY A 158 1.55 7.57 -14.07
C GLY A 158 2.46 8.73 -13.70
N SER A 159 3.28 8.56 -12.67
CA SER A 159 4.32 9.52 -12.32
C SER A 159 5.65 9.08 -12.92
N THR A 160 6.50 10.05 -13.25
CA THR A 160 7.91 9.78 -13.52
C THR A 160 8.58 9.28 -12.25
N LYS A 161 9.60 8.40 -12.35
CA LYS A 161 10.33 7.95 -11.16
C LYS A 161 10.85 9.13 -10.32
N GLN A 162 11.30 10.19 -10.98
CA GLN A 162 11.75 11.42 -10.33
C GLN A 162 10.63 12.10 -9.52
N GLU A 163 9.40 12.19 -10.04
CA GLU A 163 8.26 12.74 -9.30
C GLU A 163 7.93 11.89 -8.07
N ILE A 164 7.99 10.56 -8.18
CA ILE A 164 7.76 9.64 -7.06
C ILE A 164 8.76 9.93 -5.92
N VAL A 165 10.04 10.02 -6.26
CA VAL A 165 11.09 10.33 -5.28
C VAL A 165 10.93 11.73 -4.71
N SER A 166 10.51 12.70 -5.53
CA SER A 166 10.25 14.06 -5.08
C SER A 166 9.09 14.13 -4.08
N GLU A 167 8.01 13.39 -4.32
CA GLU A 167 6.88 13.28 -3.39
C GLU A 167 7.31 12.67 -2.05
N ILE A 168 8.12 11.60 -2.07
CA ILE A 168 8.66 11.01 -0.83
C ILE A 168 9.48 12.04 -0.06
N ARG A 169 10.33 12.81 -0.75
CA ARG A 169 11.14 13.88 -0.13
C ARG A 169 10.29 14.96 0.54
N LEU A 170 9.12 15.28 -0.01
CA LEU A 170 8.19 16.26 0.56
C LEU A 170 7.57 15.77 1.89
N HIS A 171 7.40 14.47 2.04
CA HIS A 171 6.79 13.85 3.22
C HIS A 171 7.78 13.20 4.18
N LEU A 172 9.09 13.42 3.97
CA LEU A 172 10.12 12.90 4.87
C LEU A 172 9.94 13.45 6.29
N PRO A 173 9.93 12.58 7.32
CA PRO A 173 9.96 13.05 8.71
C PRO A 173 11.28 13.74 9.03
N THR A 174 11.28 14.64 10.01
CA THR A 174 12.47 15.38 10.46
C THR A 174 13.64 14.45 10.81
N SER A 175 13.35 13.27 11.38
CA SER A 175 14.36 12.24 11.72
C SER A 175 15.13 11.70 10.50
N MET A 176 14.52 11.77 9.31
CA MET A 176 15.13 11.42 8.02
C MET A 176 15.67 12.63 7.25
N GLY A 177 15.63 13.84 7.82
CA GLY A 177 15.98 15.08 7.11
C GLY A 177 17.40 15.06 6.53
N THR A 178 18.38 14.51 7.26
CA THR A 178 19.77 14.36 6.78
C THR A 178 19.92 13.40 5.60
N SER A 179 18.92 12.55 5.37
CA SER A 179 18.94 11.48 4.37
C SER A 179 18.21 11.88 3.09
N ARG A 180 17.67 13.11 3.01
CA ARG A 180 17.05 13.67 1.80
C ARG A 180 17.97 13.61 0.59
N SER A 181 19.28 13.77 0.79
CA SER A 181 20.30 13.68 -0.26
C SER A 181 20.53 12.26 -0.80
N ALA A 182 20.13 11.20 -0.07
CA ALA A 182 20.26 9.82 -0.53
C ALA A 182 19.10 9.37 -1.44
N LEU A 183 17.95 10.06 -1.38
CA LEU A 183 16.81 9.81 -2.24
C LEU A 183 17.03 10.44 -3.63
N VAL A 184 17.99 9.99 -4.44
CA VAL A 184 18.25 10.57 -5.77
C VAL A 184 17.60 9.74 -6.87
N GLU A 185 16.92 10.41 -7.79
CA GLU A 185 16.43 9.82 -9.04
C GLU A 185 16.51 10.89 -10.12
N GLN A 186 17.09 10.52 -11.26
CA GLN A 186 17.29 11.39 -12.44
C GLN A 186 16.54 10.85 -13.66
N SER A 187 15.94 9.67 -13.54
CA SER A 187 15.18 9.07 -14.61
C SER A 187 13.78 9.68 -14.68
N ASP A 188 13.46 10.26 -15.83
CA ASP A 188 12.10 10.66 -16.20
C ASP A 188 11.29 9.47 -16.76
N SER A 189 11.76 8.23 -16.58
CA SER A 189 11.00 7.05 -16.96
C SER A 189 9.67 7.04 -16.21
N MET A 190 8.58 6.91 -16.95
CA MET A 190 7.25 6.85 -16.36
C MET A 190 6.99 5.48 -15.73
N VAL A 191 6.30 5.46 -14.60
CA VAL A 191 5.75 4.26 -13.97
C VAL A 191 4.22 4.30 -14.09
N PRO A 192 3.62 3.56 -15.05
CA PRO A 192 2.18 3.56 -15.22
C PRO A 192 1.45 3.02 -14.00
N PHE A 193 0.27 3.56 -13.69
CA PHE A 193 -0.54 3.09 -12.55
C PHE A 193 -0.88 1.60 -12.64
N GLN A 194 -1.12 1.09 -13.85
CA GLN A 194 -1.34 -0.34 -14.09
C GLN A 194 -0.17 -1.18 -13.57
N LYS A 195 1.09 -0.76 -13.84
CA LYS A 195 2.28 -1.51 -13.42
C LYS A 195 2.39 -1.58 -11.89
N SER A 196 2.12 -0.47 -11.20
CA SER A 196 2.08 -0.41 -9.73
C SER A 196 1.02 -1.34 -9.15
N PHE A 197 -0.19 -1.36 -9.73
CA PHE A 197 -1.28 -2.25 -9.31
C PHE A 197 -0.97 -3.73 -9.57
N GLU A 198 -0.32 -4.05 -10.69
CA GLU A 198 0.12 -5.40 -11.00
C GLU A 198 1.17 -5.90 -10.00
N TYR A 199 2.16 -5.08 -9.64
CA TYR A 199 3.11 -5.40 -8.56
C TYR A 199 2.39 -5.70 -7.25
N LEU A 200 1.47 -4.82 -6.83
CA LEU A 200 0.69 -5.02 -5.60
C LEU A 200 -0.10 -6.33 -5.63
N THR A 201 -0.76 -6.63 -6.76
CA THR A 201 -1.55 -7.84 -6.97
C THR A 201 -0.67 -9.09 -6.91
N LEU A 202 0.52 -9.05 -7.52
CA LEU A 202 1.44 -10.19 -7.55
C LEU A 202 2.02 -10.50 -6.18
N ILE A 203 2.46 -9.47 -5.44
CA ILE A 203 2.99 -9.65 -4.09
C ILE A 203 1.90 -10.25 -3.21
N ARG A 204 0.71 -9.65 -3.21
CA ARG A 204 -0.45 -10.14 -2.46
C ARG A 204 -0.75 -11.60 -2.80
N ASN A 205 -0.89 -11.94 -4.07
CA ASN A 205 -1.22 -13.32 -4.48
C ASN A 205 -0.10 -14.32 -4.15
N SER A 206 1.16 -13.87 -4.16
CA SER A 206 2.29 -14.74 -3.79
C SER A 206 2.23 -15.08 -2.30
N LEU A 207 1.87 -14.13 -1.43
CA LEU A 207 1.66 -14.39 0.00
C LEU A 207 0.57 -15.44 0.24
N HIS A 208 -0.52 -15.41 -0.53
CA HIS A 208 -1.58 -16.42 -0.48
C HIS A 208 -1.18 -17.78 -1.08
N ASN A 209 -0.13 -17.83 -1.89
CA ASN A 209 0.35 -19.03 -2.57
C ASN A 209 1.64 -19.58 -1.95
N ASN A 210 1.72 -19.61 -0.61
CA ASN A 210 2.89 -20.06 0.16
C ASN A 210 4.20 -19.33 -0.24
N GLY A 211 4.09 -18.07 -0.64
CA GLY A 211 5.22 -17.25 -1.08
C GLY A 211 5.64 -17.45 -2.53
N PHE A 212 4.94 -18.22 -3.37
CA PHE A 212 5.36 -18.45 -4.77
C PHE A 212 4.63 -17.55 -5.76
N ALA A 213 5.40 -16.93 -6.65
CA ALA A 213 4.87 -16.08 -7.71
C ALA A 213 4.15 -16.88 -8.80
N ASN A 214 3.00 -16.39 -9.25
CA ASN A 214 2.20 -17.04 -10.29
C ASN A 214 2.43 -16.45 -11.70
N LYS A 215 3.18 -15.35 -11.82
CA LYS A 215 3.55 -14.69 -13.08
C LYS A 215 4.98 -14.13 -13.01
N THR A 216 5.54 -13.81 -14.18
CA THR A 216 6.83 -13.15 -14.32
C THR A 216 6.64 -11.64 -14.54
N MET A 217 7.49 -10.81 -13.95
CA MET A 217 7.47 -9.35 -14.08
C MET A 217 8.90 -8.79 -14.06
N ASN A 218 9.20 -7.87 -14.98
CA ASN A 218 10.51 -7.22 -15.07
C ASN A 218 10.74 -6.25 -13.91
N ASP A 219 12.00 -6.07 -13.53
CA ASP A 219 12.47 -5.15 -12.50
C ASP A 219 11.87 -3.74 -12.61
N LEU A 220 11.69 -3.13 -11.44
CA LEU A 220 11.38 -1.71 -11.29
C LEU A 220 12.34 -1.15 -10.25
N VAL A 221 13.01 -0.06 -10.58
CA VAL A 221 13.91 0.64 -9.65
C VAL A 221 13.52 2.10 -9.66
N ILE A 222 13.31 2.68 -8.47
CA ILE A 222 12.90 4.06 -8.26
C ILE A 222 13.83 4.66 -7.21
N GLY A 223 14.85 5.40 -7.62
CA GLY A 223 15.94 5.83 -6.74
C GLY A 223 16.49 4.65 -5.90
N PRO A 224 16.46 4.71 -4.56
CA PRO A 224 16.92 3.61 -3.71
C PRO A 224 15.96 2.39 -3.65
N PHE A 225 14.74 2.50 -4.18
CA PHE A 225 13.73 1.45 -4.05
C PHE A 225 13.83 0.44 -5.19
N GLU A 226 14.35 -0.74 -4.88
CA GLU A 226 14.47 -1.84 -5.84
C GLU A 226 13.33 -2.84 -5.69
N TYR A 227 12.63 -3.08 -6.79
CA TYR A 227 11.61 -4.10 -6.97
C TYR A 227 12.21 -5.15 -7.90
N LYS A 228 12.96 -6.10 -7.32
CA LYS A 228 13.57 -7.19 -8.08
C LYS A 228 12.53 -7.91 -8.93
N GLY A 229 12.93 -8.31 -10.12
CA GLY A 229 12.10 -9.03 -11.06
C GLY A 229 11.48 -10.25 -10.40
N ILE A 230 10.19 -10.44 -10.68
CA ILE A 230 9.42 -11.57 -10.19
C ILE A 230 9.50 -12.65 -11.26
N VAL A 231 9.86 -13.87 -10.89
CA VAL A 231 9.88 -15.01 -11.81
C VAL A 231 8.81 -16.00 -11.38
N LYS A 232 7.97 -16.42 -12.33
CA LYS A 232 6.93 -17.42 -12.08
C LYS A 232 7.53 -18.69 -11.43
N ASN A 233 6.83 -19.23 -10.44
CA ASN A 233 7.21 -20.39 -9.64
C ASN A 233 8.48 -20.21 -8.78
N GLN A 234 9.01 -18.99 -8.65
CA GLN A 234 10.04 -18.71 -7.66
C GLN A 234 9.41 -18.17 -6.38
N SER A 235 10.07 -18.47 -5.25
CA SER A 235 9.72 -17.87 -3.97
C SER A 235 9.97 -16.37 -4.05
N LEU A 236 8.91 -15.61 -3.77
CA LEU A 236 8.96 -14.18 -3.64
C LEU A 236 9.41 -13.85 -2.23
N GLN A 237 10.53 -13.16 -2.11
CA GLN A 237 10.85 -12.53 -0.83
C GLN A 237 9.89 -11.37 -0.61
N CYS A 238 9.31 -11.30 0.60
CA CYS A 238 8.41 -10.22 0.97
C CYS A 238 9.09 -8.87 0.75
N MET A 239 8.34 -7.94 0.19
CA MET A 239 8.84 -6.61 -0.06
C MET A 239 8.98 -5.83 1.25
N GLY A 240 10.08 -5.10 1.41
CA GLY A 240 10.27 -4.24 2.57
C GLY A 240 9.20 -3.15 2.67
N ILE A 241 8.92 -2.69 3.89
CA ILE A 241 8.01 -1.57 4.14
C ILE A 241 8.27 -0.33 3.28
N PRO A 242 9.51 0.13 3.04
CA PRO A 242 9.76 1.25 2.15
C PRO A 242 9.17 1.07 0.75
N ASN A 243 9.38 -0.09 0.13
CA ASN A 243 8.84 -0.37 -1.20
C ASN A 243 7.31 -0.44 -1.19
N LEU A 244 6.70 -0.97 -0.11
CA LEU A 244 5.25 -0.96 0.05
C LEU A 244 4.71 0.47 0.15
N VAL A 245 5.36 1.32 0.95
CA VAL A 245 5.03 2.74 1.06
C VAL A 245 5.02 3.41 -0.31
N VAL A 246 6.07 3.19 -1.11
CA VAL A 246 6.17 3.75 -2.47
C VAL A 246 5.04 3.26 -3.37
N LEU A 247 4.71 1.96 -3.37
CA LEU A 247 3.57 1.44 -4.17
C LEU A 247 2.23 2.03 -3.70
N ILE A 248 2.02 2.13 -2.38
CA ILE A 248 0.78 2.67 -1.82
C ILE A 248 0.63 4.15 -2.15
N LEU A 249 1.71 4.95 -2.08
CA LEU A 249 1.72 6.35 -2.53
C LEU A 249 1.25 6.45 -4.00
N GLN A 250 1.77 5.60 -4.88
CA GLN A 250 1.35 5.58 -6.29
C GLN A 250 -0.13 5.23 -6.45
N MET A 251 -0.64 4.27 -5.67
CA MET A 251 -2.06 3.91 -5.72
C MET A 251 -2.96 5.02 -5.16
N VAL A 252 -2.53 5.73 -4.12
CA VAL A 252 -3.24 6.90 -3.57
C VAL A 252 -3.32 8.00 -4.64
N ASN A 253 -2.22 8.32 -5.32
CA ASN A 253 -2.22 9.28 -6.41
C ASN A 253 -3.17 8.88 -7.55
N CYS A 254 -3.17 7.60 -7.93
CA CYS A 254 -4.10 7.08 -8.93
C CYS A 254 -5.57 7.27 -8.49
N ILE A 255 -5.90 6.96 -7.23
CA ILE A 255 -7.25 7.13 -6.69
C ILE A 255 -7.66 8.60 -6.74
N GLU A 256 -6.78 9.53 -6.33
CA GLU A 256 -7.08 10.96 -6.40
C GLU A 256 -7.37 11.42 -7.84
N GLN A 257 -6.56 11.01 -8.81
CA GLN A 257 -6.76 11.35 -10.22
C GLN A 257 -8.03 10.72 -10.82
N LEU A 258 -8.31 9.46 -10.51
CA LEU A 258 -9.55 8.80 -10.97
C LEU A 258 -10.78 9.51 -10.42
N CYS A 259 -10.74 9.98 -9.17
CA CYS A 259 -11.84 10.77 -8.61
C CYS A 259 -11.96 12.14 -9.25
N GLU A 260 -10.84 12.85 -9.51
CA GLU A 260 -10.85 14.13 -10.21
C GLU A 260 -11.50 14.00 -11.60
N ARG A 261 -11.14 12.95 -12.36
CA ARG A 261 -11.71 12.63 -13.67
C ARG A 261 -13.19 12.25 -13.59
N SER A 262 -13.53 11.38 -12.65
CA SER A 262 -14.90 10.91 -12.43
C SER A 262 -15.86 12.07 -12.15
N VAL A 263 -15.45 13.07 -11.39
CA VAL A 263 -16.33 14.19 -11.02
C VAL A 263 -16.57 15.12 -12.21
N ALA A 264 -15.59 15.22 -13.12
CA ALA A 264 -15.76 15.97 -14.35
C ALA A 264 -16.82 15.35 -15.29
N GLU A 265 -17.16 14.07 -15.11
CA GLU A 265 -18.07 13.31 -16.00
C GLU A 265 -19.46 13.04 -15.41
N ILE A 266 -19.66 13.15 -14.08
CA ILE A 266 -20.96 12.85 -13.44
C ILE A 266 -21.84 14.11 -13.38
N THR A 267 -23.02 14.06 -14.02
CA THR A 267 -24.02 15.14 -14.02
C THR A 267 -25.14 15.02 -12.98
N ALA A 268 -25.22 13.93 -12.20
CA ALA A 268 -26.28 13.75 -11.18
C ALA A 268 -25.86 12.93 -9.94
N PRO A 269 -26.41 13.20 -8.73
CA PRO A 269 -26.08 12.47 -7.50
C PRO A 269 -26.51 10.99 -7.53
N GLN A 270 -25.77 10.10 -6.83
CA GLN A 270 -26.12 8.68 -6.65
C GLN A 270 -26.10 8.24 -5.17
N ASN A 271 -27.22 7.67 -4.70
CA ASN A 271 -27.43 7.18 -3.32
C ASN A 271 -26.78 5.79 -3.05
N ASP A 272 -26.10 5.61 -1.91
CA ASP A 272 -25.56 4.32 -1.41
C ASP A 272 -26.23 3.93 -0.07
N PRO A 273 -26.89 2.76 0.02
CA PRO A 273 -27.52 2.26 1.23
C PRO A 273 -26.58 2.04 2.43
N HIS A 274 -25.30 1.72 2.21
CA HIS A 274 -24.34 1.51 3.31
C HIS A 274 -23.96 2.81 4.01
N LEU A 275 -23.94 3.92 3.28
CA LEU A 275 -23.61 5.23 3.84
C LEU A 275 -24.80 5.83 4.59
N GLU A 276 -26.03 5.61 4.12
CA GLU A 276 -27.27 5.88 4.88
C GLU A 276 -27.27 5.16 6.24
N PHE A 277 -26.83 3.90 6.26
CA PHE A 277 -26.65 3.14 7.50
C PHE A 277 -25.57 3.76 8.41
N MET A 278 -24.41 4.15 7.87
CA MET A 278 -23.36 4.78 8.70
C MET A 278 -23.78 6.17 9.22
N LYS A 279 -24.47 6.98 8.41
CA LYS A 279 -25.04 8.27 8.82
C LYS A 279 -26.04 8.10 9.97
N SER A 280 -26.94 7.11 9.86
CA SER A 280 -27.97 6.86 10.88
C SER A 280 -27.45 6.20 12.16
N ARG A 281 -26.31 5.49 12.12
CA ARG A 281 -25.79 4.72 13.27
C ARG A 281 -24.57 5.34 13.97
N LEU A 282 -23.74 6.09 13.26
CA LEU A 282 -22.41 6.50 13.75
C LEU A 282 -22.25 8.01 13.93
N GLY A 283 -23.28 8.82 13.63
CA GLY A 283 -23.28 10.25 13.93
C GLY A 283 -22.12 11.02 13.29
N PHE A 284 -21.68 10.61 12.09
CA PHE A 284 -20.63 11.32 11.38
C PHE A 284 -21.17 12.62 10.76
N TYR A 285 -20.70 13.72 11.37
CA TYR A 285 -20.80 15.16 11.07
C TYR A 285 -22.07 15.94 11.49
N PRO A 286 -21.91 17.12 12.14
CA PRO A 286 -22.88 18.22 12.03
C PRO A 286 -22.84 18.88 10.66
#